data_AF-A0A2N2NDV8-F1
#
_entry.id   AF-A0A2N2NDV8-F1
#
_cell.length_a   1.000
_cell.length_b   1.000
_cell.length_c   1.000
_cell.angle_alpha   90.00
_cell.angle_beta   90.00
_cell.angle_gamma   90.00
#
_symmetry.space_group_name_H-M   'P 1'
#
loop_
_entity.id
_entity.type
_entity.pdbx_description
1 polymer ?
#
loop_
_entity_poly.entity_id
_entity_poly.type
_entity_poly.pdbx_seq_one_letter_code
_entity_poly.pdbx_strand_id
1 'polypeptide(L)'
;MISDQSHKKDWIFSIRELSPGKDPILIEKMIMALTLAENLKLAGLNFIFKGGTSLHLLLGSPHRFSIDIDIFLPNLINLESYFNNVLQQGNFFPNRRK
;
A
#
# COMPACT_ATOMS: atom_id res chain seq x y z
N MET A 1 -1.18 -9.29 7.98
CA MET A 1 -0.12 -8.70 7.16
C MET A 1 -0.48 -8.81 5.70
N ILE A 2 0.04 -7.94 4.83
CA ILE A 2 -0.11 -8.11 3.38
C ILE A 2 0.62 -9.39 2.96
N SER A 3 0.01 -10.18 2.09
CA SER A 3 0.60 -11.45 1.64
C SER A 3 1.68 -11.22 0.60
N ASP A 4 2.86 -11.82 0.77
CA ASP A 4 3.95 -11.78 -0.23
C ASP A 4 3.53 -12.31 -1.62
N GLN A 5 2.52 -13.20 -1.65
CA GLN A 5 1.98 -13.70 -2.91
C GLN A 5 1.27 -12.60 -3.69
N SER A 6 0.72 -11.58 -3.01
CA SER A 6 -0.01 -10.50 -3.66
C SER A 6 0.87 -9.61 -4.53
N HIS A 7 2.18 -9.56 -4.27
CA HIS A 7 3.15 -8.85 -5.12
C HIS A 7 3.52 -9.61 -6.40
N LYS A 8 3.08 -10.87 -6.57
CA LYS A 8 3.39 -11.67 -7.75
C LYS A 8 2.44 -11.34 -8.89
N LYS A 9 3.00 -11.27 -10.10
CA LYS A 9 2.23 -11.04 -11.34
C LYS A 9 1.05 -12.00 -11.44
N ASP A 10 1.26 -13.30 -11.23
CA ASP A 10 0.20 -14.31 -11.37
C ASP A 10 -0.96 -14.06 -10.42
N TRP A 11 -0.68 -13.59 -9.19
CA TRP A 11 -1.73 -13.21 -8.24
C TRP A 11 -2.52 -12.00 -8.75
N ILE A 12 -1.84 -10.95 -9.20
CA ILE A 12 -2.48 -9.74 -9.75
C ILE A 12 -3.39 -10.10 -10.94
N PHE A 13 -2.92 -10.97 -11.83
CA PHE A 13 -3.71 -11.42 -12.97
C PHE A 13 -4.88 -12.32 -12.55
N SER A 14 -4.73 -13.16 -11.50
CA SER A 14 -5.86 -13.93 -10.95
C SER A 14 -6.96 -13.02 -10.37
N ILE A 15 -6.59 -11.90 -9.71
CA ILE A 15 -7.58 -10.94 -9.23
C ILE A 15 -8.25 -10.21 -10.38
N ARG A 16 -7.53 -9.93 -11.47
CA ARG A 16 -8.12 -9.36 -12.69
C ARG A 16 -9.19 -10.27 -13.28
N GLU A 17 -8.99 -11.59 -13.27
CA GLU A 17 -10.01 -12.56 -13.74
C GLU A 17 -11.27 -12.51 -12.86
N LEU A 18 -11.10 -12.35 -11.55
CA LEU A 18 -12.21 -12.21 -10.59
C LEU A 18 -12.86 -10.81 -10.61
N SER A 19 -12.18 -9.80 -11.18
CA SER A 19 -12.65 -8.41 -11.29
C SER A 19 -12.55 -7.90 -12.74
N PRO A 20 -13.40 -8.42 -13.65
CA PRO A 20 -13.33 -8.07 -15.07
C PRO A 20 -13.42 -6.55 -15.30
N GLY A 21 -12.58 -6.04 -16.21
CA GLY A 21 -12.53 -4.62 -16.56
C GLY A 21 -11.66 -3.76 -15.63
N LYS A 22 -11.11 -4.31 -14.54
CA LYS A 22 -10.11 -3.60 -13.74
C LYS A 22 -8.72 -3.73 -14.35
N ASP A 23 -7.99 -2.62 -14.36
CA ASP A 23 -6.61 -2.57 -14.83
C ASP A 23 -5.68 -3.26 -13.79
N PRO A 24 -4.92 -4.30 -14.17
CA PRO A 24 -3.94 -4.92 -13.28
C PRO A 24 -2.88 -3.95 -12.73
N ILE A 25 -2.58 -2.85 -13.41
CA ILE A 25 -1.70 -1.80 -12.87
C ILE A 25 -2.34 -1.13 -11.64
N LEU A 26 -3.66 -0.94 -11.65
CA LEU A 26 -4.37 -0.37 -10.50
C LEU A 26 -4.44 -1.35 -9.33
N ILE A 27 -4.57 -2.65 -9.61
CA ILE A 27 -4.50 -3.72 -8.61
C ILE A 27 -3.12 -3.69 -7.92
N GLU A 28 -2.04 -3.69 -8.71
CA GLU A 28 -0.67 -3.61 -8.23
C GLU A 28 -0.45 -2.35 -7.38
N LYS A 29 -0.88 -1.19 -7.86
CA LYS A 29 -0.75 0.06 -7.11
C LYS A 29 -1.49 0.05 -5.77
N MET A 30 -2.67 -0.58 -5.70
CA MET A 30 -3.39 -0.72 -4.44
C MET A 30 -2.65 -1.65 -3.46
N ILE A 31 -2.10 -2.77 -3.94
CA ILE A 31 -1.25 -3.65 -3.11
C ILE A 31 -0.07 -2.84 -2.57
N MET A 32 0.62 -2.07 -3.42
CA MET A 32 1.76 -1.25 -3.02
C MET A 32 1.38 -0.14 -2.03
N ALA A 33 0.23 0.50 -2.20
CA ALA A 33 -0.28 1.49 -1.26
C ALA A 33 -0.52 0.89 0.14
N LEU A 34 -1.18 -0.27 0.22
CA LEU A 34 -1.41 -0.96 1.49
C LEU A 34 -0.10 -1.50 2.10
N THR A 35 0.82 -1.99 1.26
CA THR A 35 2.17 -2.41 1.68
C THR A 35 2.94 -1.24 2.28
N LEU A 36 2.84 -0.03 1.72
CA LEU A 36 3.47 1.16 2.30
C LEU A 36 2.91 1.47 3.69
N ALA A 37 1.59 1.41 3.86
CA ALA A 37 0.96 1.65 5.16
C ALA A 37 1.41 0.61 6.21
N GLU A 38 1.51 -0.67 5.83
CA GLU A 38 2.06 -1.72 6.69
C GLU A 38 3.52 -1.46 7.05
N ASN A 39 4.37 -1.18 6.06
CA ASN A 39 5.80 -0.96 6.28
C ASN A 39 6.05 0.26 7.18
N LEU A 40 5.26 1.33 7.05
CA LEU A 40 5.32 2.49 7.94
C LEU A 40 4.94 2.11 9.38
N LYS A 41 3.90 1.27 9.55
CA LYS A 41 3.50 0.79 10.88
C LYS A 41 4.58 -0.10 11.50
N LEU A 42 5.20 -0.97 10.71
CA LEU A 42 6.33 -1.83 11.13
C LEU A 42 7.58 -1.01 11.46
N ALA A 43 7.81 0.09 10.76
CA ALA A 43 8.87 1.07 11.07
C ALA A 43 8.60 1.86 12.38
N GLY A 44 7.48 1.60 13.06
CA GLY A 44 7.12 2.24 14.33
C GLY A 44 6.41 3.59 14.16
N LEU A 45 6.00 3.97 12.95
CA LEU A 45 5.30 5.23 12.73
C LEU A 45 3.93 5.18 13.42
N ASN A 46 3.68 6.12 14.33
CA ASN A 46 2.37 6.28 14.96
C ASN A 46 1.48 7.19 14.10
N PHE A 47 0.56 6.59 13.36
CA PHE A 47 -0.38 7.30 12.50
C PHE A 47 -1.78 6.69 12.55
N ILE A 48 -2.78 7.49 12.19
CA ILE A 48 -4.14 7.03 11.92
C ILE A 48 -4.31 6.87 10.42
N PHE A 49 -4.67 5.67 9.95
CA PHE A 49 -5.03 5.44 8.56
C PHE A 49 -6.47 5.90 8.31
N LYS A 50 -6.66 6.81 7.34
CA LYS A 50 -7.95 7.43 7.07
C LYS A 50 -8.26 7.44 5.56
N GLY A 51 -9.27 8.22 5.18
CA GLY A 51 -9.62 8.47 3.78
C GLY A 51 -10.42 7.35 3.14
N GLY A 52 -10.58 7.42 1.82
CA GLY A 52 -11.36 6.43 1.08
C GLY A 52 -10.72 5.04 1.05
N THR A 53 -9.39 4.98 1.10
CA THR A 53 -8.64 3.71 1.10
C THR A 53 -8.88 2.89 2.37
N SER A 54 -9.01 3.54 3.53
CA SER A 54 -9.25 2.82 4.80
C SER A 54 -10.64 2.18 4.86
N LEU A 55 -11.64 2.75 4.15
CA LEU A 55 -12.97 2.15 4.03
C LEU A 55 -12.93 0.77 3.38
N HIS A 56 -11.98 0.48 2.49
CA HIS A 56 -11.86 -0.87 1.91
C HIS A 56 -11.57 -1.94 2.97
N LEU A 57 -10.78 -1.60 3.99
CA LEU A 57 -10.48 -2.53 5.09
C LEU A 57 -11.69 -2.75 5.99
N LEU A 58 -12.59 -1.77 6.09
CA LEU A 58 -13.77 -1.83 6.95
C LEU A 58 -14.98 -2.47 6.26
N LEU A 59 -15.14 -2.23 4.95
CA LEU A 59 -16.33 -2.63 4.19
C LEU A 59 -16.17 -3.99 3.48
N GLY A 60 -14.97 -4.58 3.46
CA GLY A 60 -14.70 -5.92 2.93
C GLY A 60 -14.77 -6.08 1.42
N SER A 61 -15.47 -5.18 0.70
CA SER A 61 -15.51 -5.14 -0.76
C SER A 61 -15.23 -3.72 -1.29
N PRO A 62 -14.21 -3.55 -2.15
CA PRO A 62 -13.91 -2.25 -2.72
C PRO A 62 -14.83 -1.92 -3.90
N HIS A 63 -15.54 -0.78 -3.85
CA HIS A 63 -16.26 -0.25 -5.01
C HIS A 63 -15.31 0.28 -6.10
N ARG A 64 -14.16 0.82 -5.69
CA ARG A 64 -13.08 1.29 -6.57
C ARG A 64 -11.73 0.88 -6.02
N PHE A 65 -10.70 0.80 -6.85
CA PHE A 65 -9.34 0.69 -6.31
C PHE A 65 -8.84 2.07 -5.89
N SER A 66 -8.13 2.10 -4.77
CA SER A 66 -7.48 3.31 -4.27
C SER A 66 -5.98 3.07 -4.25
N ILE A 67 -5.24 4.00 -4.82
CA ILE A 67 -3.81 3.89 -5.07
C ILE A 67 -2.99 4.79 -4.14
N ASP A 68 -3.68 5.61 -3.36
CA ASP A 68 -3.09 6.54 -2.40
C ASP A 68 -3.38 6.07 -0.97
N ILE A 69 -2.53 6.47 -0.03
CA ILE A 69 -2.78 6.33 1.41
C ILE A 69 -2.97 7.71 2.02
N ASP A 70 -4.04 7.87 2.78
CA ASP A 70 -4.25 9.05 3.61
C ASP A 70 -3.92 8.69 5.05
N ILE A 71 -2.91 9.35 5.61
CA ILE A 71 -2.52 9.17 7.02
C ILE A 71 -2.63 10.49 7.78
N PHE A 72 -2.99 10.39 9.05
CA PHE A 72 -2.93 11.50 9.99
C PHE A 72 -1.82 11.23 11.00
N LEU A 73 -0.96 12.23 11.21
CA LEU A 73 0.10 12.21 12.20
C LEU A 73 -0.30 13.12 13.37
N PRO A 74 -0.34 12.61 14.62
CA PRO A 74 -0.72 13.41 15.77
C PRO A 74 0.32 14.50 16.11
N ASN A 75 1.57 14.31 15.69
CA ASN A 75 2.68 15.22 15.96
C ASN A 75 3.46 15.48 14.67
N LEU A 76 4.07 16.66 14.57
CA LEU A 76 5.04 16.95 13.52
C LEU A 76 6.32 16.17 13.79
N ILE A 77 6.67 15.25 12.89
CA ILE A 77 7.85 14.39 13.01
C ILE A 77 8.60 14.35 11.68
N ASN A 78 9.91 14.11 11.74
CA ASN A 78 10.69 13.84 10.55
C ASN A 78 10.39 12.41 10.05
N LEU A 79 9.94 12.29 8.80
CA LEU A 79 9.57 11.02 8.17
C LEU A 79 10.75 10.27 7.53
N GLU A 80 11.90 10.91 7.40
CA GLU A 80 13.05 10.36 6.66
C GLU A 80 13.56 9.04 7.25
N SER A 81 13.65 8.93 8.57
CA SER A 81 14.06 7.68 9.24
C SER A 81 13.08 6.53 8.96
N TYR A 82 11.78 6.82 8.93
CA TYR A 82 10.74 5.84 8.63
C TYR A 82 10.83 5.40 7.18
N PHE A 83 11.00 6.31 6.23
CA PHE A 83 11.18 5.94 4.82
C PHE A 83 12.45 5.13 4.60
N ASN A 84 13.56 5.46 5.27
CA ASN A 84 14.78 4.66 5.22
C ASN A 84 14.54 3.22 5.74
N ASN A 85 13.74 3.06 6.79
CA ASN A 85 13.33 1.75 7.27
C ASN A 85 12.45 1.02 6.24
N VAL A 86 11.47 1.71 5.62
CA VAL A 86 10.64 1.14 4.54
C VAL A 86 11.49 0.62 3.37
N LEU A 87 12.56 1.34 2.99
CA LEU A 87 13.49 0.90 1.94
C LEU A 87 14.25 -0.38 2.34
N GLN A 88 14.60 -0.54 3.61
CA GLN A 88 15.27 -1.74 4.12
C GLN A 88 14.36 -2.99 4.10
N GLN A 89 13.04 -2.80 4.10
CA GLN A 89 12.06 -3.90 4.03
C GLN A 89 11.92 -4.51 2.62
N GLY A 90 12.59 -3.97 1.60
CA GLY A 90 12.78 -4.65 0.31
C GLY A 90 11.66 -4.53 -0.73
N ASN A 91 10.50 -3.99 -0.35
CA ASN A 91 9.37 -3.76 -1.27
C ASN A 91 9.47 -2.43 -2.04
N PHE A 92 10.29 -1.50 -1.58
CA PHE A 92 10.47 -0.18 -2.16
C PHE A 92 11.94 0.11 -2.42
N PHE A 93 12.21 0.87 -3.48
CA PHE A 93 13.57 1.20 -3.90
C PHE A 93 13.73 2.72 -4.02
N PRO A 94 14.92 3.27 -3.67
CA PRO A 94 15.20 4.66 -3.91
C PRO A 94 15.08 4.94 -5.40
N ASN A 95 14.51 6.10 -5.73
CA ASN A 95 14.22 6.48 -7.09
C ASN A 95 15.52 6.53 -7.91
N ARG A 96 15.77 5.50 -8.72
CA ARG A 96 16.87 5.49 -9.69
C ARG A 96 16.43 6.39 -10.84
N ARG A 97 16.60 7.70 -10.69
CA ARG A 97 16.46 8.62 -11.82
C ARG A 97 17.41 8.13 -12.91
N LYS A 98 16.83 7.67 -14.03
CA LYS A 98 17.54 7.54 -15.30
C LYS A 98 17.80 8.93 -15.85
#